data_AF-A0A086APT8-F1
#
_entry.id   AF-A0A086APT8-F1
#
_cell.length_a   1.000
_cell.length_b   1.000
_cell.length_c   1.000
_cell.angle_alpha   90.00
_cell.angle_beta   90.00
_cell.angle_gamma   90.00
#
_symmetry.space_group_name_H-M   'P 1'
#
loop_
_entity.id
_entity.type
_entity.pdbx_description
1 polymer ?
#
loop_
_entity_poly.entity_id
_entity_poly.type
_entity_poly.pdbx_seq_one_letter_code
_entity_poly.pdbx_strand_id
1 'polypeptide(L)'
;MKNLILLFNLSLVLFFGTRASAQKISDGQTIDVDGMSVTFNILNKESVQAGGKSYDRYKVSASVKNASDKGYSIRLSSYPQIVSNIGLVELDCINATGAKLTSKKIELKMKAQMINVSYSAYDKSGKFVTNMIPVTGSYYFDPGDTISDNAIFIVPQGEKPDVSVRNLR
;
A
#
# COMPACT_ATOMS: atom_id res chain seq x y z
N MET A 1 16.24 34.62 -34.91
CA MET A 1 16.77 33.30 -34.48
C MET A 1 16.73 33.07 -32.97
N LYS A 2 16.94 34.07 -32.09
CA LYS A 2 16.90 33.90 -30.61
C LYS A 2 15.56 33.32 -30.08
N ASN A 3 14.42 33.73 -30.65
CA ASN A 3 13.11 33.25 -30.20
C ASN A 3 12.83 31.78 -30.56
N LEU A 4 13.48 31.25 -31.60
CA LEU A 4 13.31 29.86 -32.02
C LEU A 4 14.04 28.89 -31.06
N ILE A 5 15.21 29.30 -30.56
CA ILE A 5 15.98 28.56 -29.55
C ILE A 5 15.21 28.52 -28.23
N LEU A 6 14.53 29.61 -27.86
CA LEU A 6 13.75 29.68 -26.63
C LEU A 6 12.50 28.78 -26.69
N LEU A 7 11.81 28.74 -27.83
CA LEU A 7 10.70 27.81 -28.08
C LEU A 7 11.14 26.34 -28.07
N PHE A 8 12.30 26.03 -28.64
CA PHE A 8 12.83 24.66 -28.67
C PHE A 8 13.21 24.17 -27.27
N ASN A 9 13.83 25.03 -26.45
CA ASN A 9 14.15 24.71 -25.05
C ASN A 9 12.89 24.56 -24.19
N LEU A 10 11.85 25.39 -24.40
CA LEU A 10 10.59 25.28 -23.67
C LEU A 10 9.85 23.96 -23.99
N SER A 11 9.85 23.55 -25.25
CA SER A 11 9.27 22.27 -25.67
C SER A 11 10.01 21.08 -25.04
N LEU A 12 11.35 21.13 -25.00
CA LEU A 12 12.17 20.06 -24.41
C LEU A 12 11.90 19.89 -22.90
N VAL A 13 11.71 20.99 -22.16
CA VAL A 13 11.41 20.95 -20.71
C VAL A 13 10.01 20.37 -20.44
N LEU A 14 9.03 20.60 -21.32
CA LEU A 14 7.67 20.06 -21.16
C LEU A 14 7.59 18.54 -21.40
N PHE A 15 8.45 17.97 -22.25
CA PHE A 15 8.46 16.53 -22.52
C PHE A 15 9.06 15.67 -21.40
N PHE A 16 9.93 16.23 -20.55
CA PHE A 16 10.53 15.48 -19.43
C PHE A 16 9.73 15.56 -18.12
N GLY A 17 8.59 16.27 -18.11
CA GLY A 17 7.91 16.69 -16.88
C GLY A 17 6.81 15.79 -16.31
N THR A 18 6.50 14.61 -16.88
CA THR A 18 5.36 13.78 -16.42
C THR A 18 5.78 12.37 -16.00
N ARG A 19 6.42 12.24 -14.83
CA ARG A 19 6.52 10.95 -14.14
C ARG A 19 5.49 10.87 -13.03
N ALA A 20 4.26 10.57 -13.41
CA ALA A 20 3.22 10.12 -12.50
C ALA A 20 2.18 9.34 -13.30
N SER A 21 2.39 8.04 -13.42
CA SER A 21 1.45 7.15 -14.12
C SER A 21 1.16 5.98 -13.22
N ALA A 22 -0.05 5.95 -12.65
CA ALA A 22 -0.58 4.71 -12.14
C ALA A 22 -0.52 3.65 -13.26
N GLN A 23 0.05 2.48 -12.98
CA GLN A 23 0.27 1.44 -13.96
C GLN A 23 -0.82 0.39 -13.85
N LYS A 24 -1.37 -0.08 -14.97
CA LYS A 24 -2.33 -1.19 -14.95
C LYS A 24 -1.63 -2.49 -14.56
N ILE A 25 -2.30 -3.30 -13.75
CA ILE A 25 -1.80 -4.61 -13.32
C ILE A 25 -2.92 -5.65 -13.45
N SER A 26 -2.60 -6.75 -14.12
CA SER A 26 -3.52 -7.87 -14.33
C SER A 26 -3.28 -9.00 -13.33
N ASP A 27 -4.23 -9.92 -13.25
CA ASP A 27 -4.11 -11.14 -12.46
C ASP A 27 -2.85 -11.95 -12.85
N GLY A 28 -2.05 -12.35 -11.85
CA GLY A 28 -0.79 -13.08 -12.01
C GLY A 28 0.38 -12.21 -12.45
N GLN A 29 0.17 -10.91 -12.69
CA GLN A 29 1.22 -10.01 -13.18
C GLN A 29 2.08 -9.50 -12.03
N THR A 30 3.38 -9.34 -12.33
CA THR A 30 4.32 -8.59 -11.50
C THR A 30 4.89 -7.42 -12.30
N ILE A 31 4.94 -6.24 -11.71
CA ILE A 31 5.48 -5.02 -12.32
C ILE A 31 6.45 -4.31 -11.38
N ASP A 32 7.42 -3.61 -11.96
CA ASP A 32 8.34 -2.77 -11.20
C ASP A 32 7.78 -1.35 -11.04
N VAL A 33 7.74 -0.89 -9.80
CA VAL A 33 7.32 0.44 -9.40
C VAL A 33 8.45 1.05 -8.59
N ASP A 34 9.36 1.76 -9.25
CA ASP A 34 10.52 2.45 -8.64
C ASP A 34 11.40 1.52 -7.77
N GLY A 35 11.73 0.34 -8.29
CA GLY A 35 12.52 -0.66 -7.57
C GLY A 35 11.73 -1.47 -6.54
N MET A 36 10.40 -1.34 -6.53
CA MET A 36 9.49 -2.21 -5.81
C MET A 36 8.78 -3.14 -6.79
N SER A 37 8.97 -4.45 -6.62
CA SER A 37 8.31 -5.46 -7.43
C SER A 37 6.92 -5.75 -6.85
N VAL A 38 5.87 -5.31 -7.53
CA VAL A 38 4.48 -5.43 -7.09
C VAL A 38 3.79 -6.55 -7.87
N THR A 39 3.19 -7.49 -7.15
CA THR A 39 2.43 -8.61 -7.71
C THR A 39 0.96 -8.52 -7.29
N PHE A 40 0.04 -8.84 -8.20
CA PHE A 40 -1.39 -8.91 -7.93
C PHE A 40 -1.96 -10.26 -8.39
N ASN A 41 -2.81 -10.87 -7.56
CA ASN A 41 -3.46 -12.13 -7.91
C ASN A 41 -4.94 -12.14 -7.50
N ILE A 42 -5.76 -12.80 -8.31
CA ILE A 42 -7.12 -13.20 -7.98
C ILE A 42 -7.05 -14.60 -7.36
N LEU A 43 -7.44 -14.70 -6.10
CA LEU A 43 -7.41 -15.95 -5.34
C LEU A 43 -8.71 -16.76 -5.48
N ASN A 44 -9.84 -16.07 -5.59
CA ASN A 44 -11.15 -16.70 -5.74
C ASN A 44 -12.16 -15.76 -6.42
N LYS A 45 -13.16 -16.33 -7.08
CA LYS A 45 -14.32 -15.63 -7.64
C LYS A 45 -15.62 -16.29 -7.18
N GLU A 46 -16.57 -15.49 -6.73
CA GLU A 46 -17.93 -15.91 -6.38
C GLU A 46 -18.94 -14.93 -6.99
N SER A 47 -20.12 -15.39 -7.38
CA SER A 47 -21.23 -14.51 -7.75
C SER A 47 -22.17 -14.32 -6.56
N VAL A 48 -22.51 -13.08 -6.24
CA VAL A 48 -23.32 -12.72 -5.07
C VAL A 48 -24.45 -11.77 -5.44
N GLN A 49 -25.58 -11.86 -4.73
CA GLN A 49 -26.67 -10.90 -4.87
C GLN A 49 -26.71 -9.93 -3.68
N ALA A 50 -27.00 -8.66 -3.97
CA ALA A 50 -27.13 -7.59 -2.98
C ALA A 50 -28.15 -6.56 -3.46
N GLY A 51 -29.19 -6.30 -2.66
CA GLY A 51 -30.19 -5.27 -3.01
C GLY A 51 -30.89 -5.52 -4.36
N GLY A 52 -31.14 -6.79 -4.71
CA GLY A 52 -31.74 -7.18 -5.98
C GLY A 52 -30.82 -7.08 -7.21
N LYS A 53 -29.55 -6.71 -7.03
CA LYS A 53 -28.52 -6.69 -8.09
C LYS A 53 -27.51 -7.82 -7.88
N SER A 54 -27.07 -8.40 -8.98
CA SER A 54 -26.01 -9.41 -8.99
C SER A 54 -24.64 -8.76 -9.20
N TYR A 55 -23.64 -9.30 -8.53
CA TYR A 55 -22.25 -8.84 -8.56
C TYR A 55 -21.30 -10.03 -8.60
N ASP A 56 -20.08 -9.79 -9.08
CA ASP A 56 -18.98 -10.73 -8.90
C ASP A 56 -18.06 -10.25 -7.78
N ARG A 57 -17.83 -11.14 -6.81
CA ARG A 57 -16.98 -10.95 -5.64
C ARG A 57 -15.65 -11.66 -5.86
N TYR A 58 -14.58 -10.91 -5.78
CA TYR A 58 -13.22 -11.38 -5.98
C TYR A 58 -12.44 -11.30 -4.66
N LYS A 59 -11.91 -12.43 -4.19
CA LYS A 59 -10.85 -12.42 -3.17
C LYS A 59 -9.53 -12.23 -3.90
N VAL A 60 -8.77 -11.21 -3.51
CA VAL A 60 -7.54 -10.82 -4.19
C VAL A 60 -6.39 -10.73 -3.20
N SER A 61 -5.17 -10.90 -3.69
CA SER A 61 -3.94 -10.64 -2.95
C SER A 61 -3.07 -9.65 -3.71
N ALA A 62 -2.34 -8.83 -2.95
CA ALA A 62 -1.26 -8.02 -3.47
C ALA A 62 -0.02 -8.23 -2.62
N SER A 63 1.15 -8.21 -3.26
CA SER A 63 2.44 -8.21 -2.56
C SER A 63 3.39 -7.22 -3.18
N VAL A 64 4.25 -6.65 -2.36
CA VAL A 64 5.35 -5.78 -2.78
C VAL A 64 6.65 -6.32 -2.20
N LYS A 65 7.65 -6.51 -3.06
CA LYS A 65 9.01 -6.87 -2.69
C LYS A 65 9.95 -5.70 -2.97
N ASN A 66 10.80 -5.36 -2.00
CA ASN A 66 11.85 -4.38 -2.23
C ASN A 66 12.93 -5.04 -3.10
N ALA A 67 12.97 -4.67 -4.37
CA ALA A 67 13.96 -5.17 -5.33
C ALA A 67 15.16 -4.21 -5.46
N SER A 68 15.14 -3.08 -4.75
CA SER A 68 16.23 -2.11 -4.69
C SER A 68 17.19 -2.39 -3.53
N ASP A 69 18.37 -1.78 -3.58
CA ASP A 69 19.33 -1.78 -2.47
C ASP A 69 19.01 -0.73 -1.39
N LYS A 70 17.91 0.02 -1.54
CA LYS A 70 17.52 1.09 -0.62
C LYS A 70 16.50 0.59 0.41
N GLY A 71 16.83 0.71 1.69
CA GLY A 71 15.87 0.52 2.79
C GLY A 71 15.01 1.76 3.01
N TYR A 72 13.74 1.53 3.36
CA TYR A 72 12.82 2.59 3.80
C TYR A 72 12.57 2.42 5.29
N SER A 73 12.76 3.48 6.07
CA SER A 73 12.44 3.45 7.50
C SER A 73 11.90 4.78 8.02
N ILE A 74 11.00 4.69 8.99
CA ILE A 74 10.50 5.81 9.77
C ILE A 74 10.67 5.47 11.24
N ARG A 75 11.55 6.20 11.93
CA ARG A 75 11.73 6.09 13.38
C ARG A 75 10.73 6.98 14.10
N LEU A 76 10.09 6.46 15.14
CA LEU A 76 9.22 7.25 16.00
C LEU A 76 10.04 7.98 17.07
N SER A 77 9.66 9.23 17.35
CA SER A 77 10.28 10.05 18.40
C SER A 77 9.61 9.87 19.76
N SER A 78 8.36 9.38 19.77
CA SER A 78 7.57 9.17 20.98
C SER A 78 6.55 8.05 20.76
N TYR A 79 5.96 7.56 21.85
CA TYR A 79 4.87 6.60 21.81
C TYR A 79 3.74 7.04 22.76
N PRO A 80 2.47 7.11 22.28
CA PRO A 80 2.03 6.85 20.91
C PRO A 80 2.35 8.02 19.96
N GLN A 81 2.81 7.72 18.73
CA GLN A 81 2.95 8.70 17.65
C GLN A 81 2.17 8.21 16.43
N ILE A 82 1.29 9.06 15.89
CA ILE A 82 0.54 8.76 14.65
C ILE A 82 1.42 9.14 13.46
N VAL A 83 1.64 8.18 12.55
CA VAL A 83 2.39 8.37 11.31
C VAL A 83 1.51 7.95 10.14
N SER A 84 1.25 8.88 9.21
CA SER A 84 0.35 8.66 8.08
C SER A 84 1.05 8.21 6.80
N ASN A 85 2.35 8.46 6.66
CA ASN A 85 3.13 8.17 5.46
C ASN A 85 3.86 6.82 5.53
N ILE A 86 3.17 5.76 5.97
CA ILE A 86 3.75 4.40 6.04
C ILE A 86 3.42 3.52 4.82
N GLY A 87 2.58 4.00 3.90
CA GLY A 87 2.29 3.35 2.63
C GLY A 87 3.52 3.23 1.73
N LEU A 88 3.59 2.14 0.98
CA LEU A 88 4.61 1.88 -0.03
C LEU A 88 4.00 1.96 -1.43
N VAL A 89 2.96 1.16 -1.65
CA VAL A 89 2.21 1.13 -2.90
C VAL A 89 0.72 0.98 -2.60
N GLU A 90 -0.11 1.51 -3.48
CA GLU A 90 -1.55 1.33 -3.45
C GLU A 90 -2.04 0.71 -4.75
N LEU A 91 -2.88 -0.31 -4.64
CA LEU A 91 -3.58 -0.92 -5.75
C LEU A 91 -5.04 -0.52 -5.66
N ASP A 92 -5.51 0.24 -6.64
CA ASP A 92 -6.89 0.70 -6.75
C ASP A 92 -7.64 -0.11 -7.81
N CYS A 93 -8.80 -0.66 -7.45
CA CYS A 93 -9.71 -1.31 -8.38
C CYS A 93 -10.78 -0.31 -8.81
N ILE A 94 -10.69 0.16 -10.06
CA ILE A 94 -11.48 1.29 -10.57
C ILE A 94 -12.97 0.95 -10.64
N ASN A 95 -13.31 -0.26 -11.07
CA ASN A 95 -14.69 -0.73 -11.16
C ASN A 95 -15.19 -1.40 -9.87
N ALA A 96 -14.44 -1.35 -8.77
CA ALA A 96 -14.92 -1.83 -7.48
C ALA A 96 -16.01 -0.89 -6.93
N THR A 97 -17.14 -1.50 -6.57
CA THR A 97 -18.31 -0.80 -6.04
C THR A 97 -18.11 -0.33 -4.60
N GLY A 98 -17.30 -1.03 -3.81
CA GLY A 98 -17.12 -0.79 -2.37
C GLY A 98 -18.37 -1.09 -1.54
N ALA A 99 -19.32 -1.84 -2.11
CA ALA A 99 -20.55 -2.21 -1.41
C ALA A 99 -20.28 -3.24 -0.30
N LYS A 100 -21.17 -3.32 0.71
CA LYS A 100 -21.12 -4.34 1.77
C LYS A 100 -19.77 -4.44 2.52
N LEU A 101 -19.18 -3.30 2.90
CA LEU A 101 -17.89 -3.26 3.63
C LEU A 101 -16.73 -3.94 2.86
N THR A 102 -16.81 -3.96 1.52
CA THR A 102 -15.71 -4.45 0.68
C THR A 102 -14.83 -3.30 0.23
N SER A 103 -13.56 -3.60 -0.03
CA SER A 103 -12.57 -2.60 -0.35
C SER A 103 -12.67 -2.22 -1.82
N LYS A 104 -12.22 -0.99 -2.14
CA LYS A 104 -11.89 -0.59 -3.51
C LYS A 104 -10.39 -0.60 -3.78
N LYS A 105 -9.59 -0.77 -2.73
CA LYS A 105 -8.14 -0.63 -2.79
C LYS A 105 -7.43 -1.52 -1.78
N ILE A 106 -6.16 -1.78 -2.05
CA ILE A 106 -5.21 -2.42 -1.14
C ILE A 106 -4.03 -1.49 -0.99
N GLU A 107 -3.68 -1.12 0.24
CA GLU A 107 -2.51 -0.30 0.52
C GLU A 107 -1.48 -1.15 1.26
N LEU A 108 -0.34 -1.41 0.60
CA LEU A 108 0.75 -2.17 1.21
C LEU A 108 1.64 -1.21 2.00
N LYS A 109 1.78 -1.47 3.31
CA LYS A 109 2.41 -0.57 4.28
C LYS A 109 3.64 -1.21 4.89
N MET A 110 4.63 -0.38 5.23
CA MET A 110 5.84 -0.80 5.95
C MET A 110 5.52 -1.60 7.22
N LYS A 111 6.41 -2.54 7.56
CA LYS A 111 6.28 -3.38 8.76
C LYS A 111 6.54 -2.53 10.00
N ALA A 112 5.74 -2.70 11.04
CA ALA A 112 5.97 -2.07 12.32
C ALA A 112 7.05 -2.84 13.11
N GLN A 113 8.07 -2.15 13.58
CA GLN A 113 9.04 -2.70 14.53
C GLN A 113 8.53 -2.50 15.96
N MET A 114 8.28 -3.60 16.65
CA MET A 114 7.88 -3.61 18.06
C MET A 114 9.10 -3.73 18.96
N ILE A 115 9.14 -2.92 20.01
CA ILE A 115 10.20 -2.90 21.03
C ILE A 115 9.53 -3.07 22.39
N ASN A 116 10.07 -3.94 23.25
CA ASN A 116 9.57 -4.09 24.62
C ASN A 116 10.21 -3.04 25.51
N VAL A 117 9.40 -2.21 26.17
CA VAL A 117 9.86 -1.17 27.08
C VAL A 117 9.42 -1.51 28.49
N SER A 118 10.34 -1.37 29.45
CA SER A 118 10.06 -1.52 30.88
C SER A 118 9.45 -0.23 31.42
N TYR A 119 8.32 -0.34 32.12
CA TYR A 119 7.73 0.74 32.89
C TYR A 119 7.50 0.29 34.32
N SER A 120 7.64 1.21 35.27
CA SER A 120 7.37 0.93 36.68
C SER A 120 6.06 1.59 37.08
N ALA A 121 5.21 0.82 37.75
CA ALA A 121 3.91 1.29 38.23
C ALA A 121 3.56 0.61 39.54
N TYR A 122 2.65 1.21 40.31
CA TYR A 122 2.07 0.54 41.46
C TYR A 122 1.00 -0.45 41.00
N ASP A 123 1.05 -1.67 41.52
CA ASP A 123 -0.02 -2.65 41.32
C ASP A 123 -1.24 -2.33 42.20
N LYS A 124 -2.30 -3.15 42.08
CA LYS A 124 -3.53 -2.98 42.89
C LYS A 124 -3.31 -3.09 44.39
N SER A 125 -2.18 -3.66 44.84
CA SER A 125 -1.81 -3.78 46.25
C SER A 125 -0.94 -2.61 46.74
N GLY A 126 -0.62 -1.65 45.87
CA GLY A 126 0.25 -0.52 46.19
C GLY A 126 1.74 -0.88 46.18
N LYS A 127 2.13 -2.04 45.65
CA LYS A 127 3.53 -2.42 45.49
C LYS A 127 4.09 -1.86 44.19
N PHE A 128 5.28 -1.27 44.26
CA PHE A 128 6.00 -0.82 43.07
C PHE A 128 6.52 -2.02 42.29
N VAL A 129 6.07 -2.18 41.06
CA VAL A 129 6.43 -3.31 40.18
C VAL A 129 6.88 -2.81 38.82
N THR A 130 7.82 -3.54 38.21
CA THR A 130 8.29 -3.29 36.84
C THR A 130 7.58 -4.24 35.90
N ASN A 131 6.96 -3.70 34.85
CA ASN A 131 6.26 -4.44 33.81
C ASN A 131 6.86 -4.10 32.45
N MET A 132 6.62 -4.96 31.45
CA MET A 132 6.99 -4.70 30.06
C MET A 132 5.74 -4.44 29.22
N ILE A 133 5.84 -3.48 28.31
CA ILE A 133 4.82 -3.22 27.29
C ILE A 133 5.48 -3.18 25.90
N PRO A 134 4.91 -3.89 24.89
CA PRO A 134 5.37 -3.75 23.52
C PRO A 134 4.90 -2.41 22.96
N VAL A 135 5.83 -1.60 22.47
CA VAL A 135 5.56 -0.32 21.81
C VAL A 135 6.11 -0.34 20.40
N THR A 136 5.47 0.38 19.47
CA THR A 136 6.02 0.57 18.13
C THR A 136 7.15 1.58 18.21
N GLY A 137 8.34 1.22 17.74
CA GLY A 137 9.52 2.10 17.73
C GLY A 137 9.84 2.65 16.35
N SER A 138 9.52 1.91 15.30
CA SER A 138 9.75 2.32 13.92
C SER A 138 8.82 1.58 12.95
N TYR A 139 8.83 2.02 11.70
CA TYR A 139 8.32 1.28 10.55
C TYR A 139 9.44 1.08 9.55
N TYR A 140 9.52 -0.08 8.89
CA TYR A 140 10.61 -0.39 7.96
C TYR A 140 10.17 -1.25 6.77
N PHE A 141 10.99 -1.20 5.72
CA PHE A 141 10.91 -2.03 4.52
C PHE A 141 12.31 -2.10 3.88
N ASP A 142 13.06 -3.15 4.22
CA ASP A 142 14.47 -3.29 3.87
C ASP A 142 14.67 -3.97 2.51
N PRO A 143 15.87 -3.91 1.90
CA PRO A 143 16.17 -4.64 0.67
C PRO A 143 15.83 -6.13 0.79
N GLY A 144 15.07 -6.66 -0.18
CA GLY A 144 14.59 -8.03 -0.19
C GLY A 144 13.34 -8.32 0.64
N ASP A 145 12.88 -7.39 1.50
CA ASP A 145 11.64 -7.57 2.24
C ASP A 145 10.45 -7.75 1.29
N THR A 146 9.49 -8.57 1.73
CA THR A 146 8.19 -8.69 1.08
C THR A 146 7.07 -8.40 2.08
N ILE A 147 6.09 -7.63 1.63
CA ILE A 147 4.84 -7.30 2.35
C ILE A 147 3.68 -7.75 1.47
N SER A 148 2.66 -8.35 2.07
CA SER A 148 1.47 -8.80 1.36
C SER A 148 0.21 -8.49 2.14
N ASP A 149 -0.88 -8.23 1.44
CA ASP A 149 -2.21 -8.09 2.02
C ASP A 149 -3.27 -8.66 1.09
N ASN A 150 -4.45 -8.92 1.62
CA ASN A 150 -5.59 -9.44 0.88
C ASN A 150 -6.77 -8.47 1.01
N ALA A 151 -7.60 -8.43 -0.03
CA ALA A 151 -8.87 -7.72 0.03
C ALA A 151 -9.96 -8.48 -0.71
N ILE A 152 -11.17 -7.94 -0.58
CA ILE A 152 -12.34 -8.39 -1.31
C ILE A 152 -12.78 -7.22 -2.17
N PHE A 153 -12.83 -7.45 -3.48
CA PHE A 153 -13.39 -6.51 -4.44
C PHE A 153 -14.75 -7.01 -4.91
N ILE A 154 -15.73 -6.12 -5.00
CA ILE A 154 -17.03 -6.40 -5.62
C ILE A 154 -17.17 -5.52 -6.85
N VAL A 155 -17.29 -6.16 -8.01
CA VAL A 155 -17.46 -5.50 -9.32
C VAL A 155 -18.83 -5.87 -9.91
N PRO A 156 -19.33 -5.13 -10.91
CA PRO A 156 -20.54 -5.52 -11.64
C PRO A 156 -20.43 -6.95 -12.19
N GLN A 157 -21.55 -7.67 -12.24
CA GLN A 157 -21.55 -9.05 -12.71
C GLN A 157 -21.00 -9.15 -14.14
N GLY A 158 -20.08 -10.10 -14.37
CA GLY A 158 -19.44 -10.32 -15.67
C GLY A 158 -18.19 -9.47 -15.91
N GLU A 159 -17.91 -8.48 -15.06
CA GLU A 159 -16.67 -7.71 -15.12
C GLU A 159 -15.54 -8.37 -14.33
N LYS A 160 -14.29 -8.08 -14.72
CA LYS A 160 -13.09 -8.44 -13.96
C LYS A 160 -12.59 -7.21 -13.18
N PRO A 161 -11.88 -7.39 -12.05
CA PRO A 161 -11.22 -6.28 -11.36
C PRO A 161 -10.33 -5.49 -12.31
N ASP A 162 -10.60 -4.19 -12.46
CA ASP A 162 -9.77 -3.27 -13.24
C ASP A 162 -8.79 -2.55 -12.30
N VAL A 163 -7.58 -3.09 -12.16
CA VAL A 163 -6.64 -2.68 -11.11
C VAL A 163 -5.50 -1.84 -11.67
N SER A 164 -5.19 -0.75 -10.95
CA SER A 164 -4.00 0.07 -11.18
C SER A 164 -3.17 0.19 -9.91
N VAL A 165 -1.84 0.13 -10.04
CA VAL A 165 -0.91 0.40 -8.96
C VAL A 165 -0.38 1.82 -9.04
N ARG A 166 -0.14 2.44 -7.88
CA ARG A 166 0.62 3.70 -7.77
C ARG A 166 1.65 3.62 -6.65
N ASN A 167 2.77 4.31 -6.87
CA ASN A 167 3.78 4.53 -5.85
C ASN A 167 3.27 5.55 -4.82
N LEU A 168 3.52 5.31 -3.54
CA LEU A 168 3.27 6.25 -2.43
C LEU A 168 4.57 6.83 -1.83
N ARG A 169 5.73 6.54 -2.42
CA ARG A 169 7.09 6.87 -1.96
C ARG A 169 7.92 7.67 -2.94
#